data_AF-A0A7C4RYA3-F1
#
_entry.id   AF-A0A7C4RYA3-F1
#
_cell.length_a   1.000
_cell.length_b   1.000
_cell.length_c   1.000
_cell.angle_alpha   90.00
_cell.angle_beta   90.00
_cell.angle_gamma   90.00
#
_symmetry.space_group_name_H-M   'P 1'
#
loop_
_entity.id
_entity.type
_entity.pdbx_description
1 polymer ?
#
loop_
_entity_poly.entity_id
_entity_poly.type
_entity_poly.pdbx_seq_one_letter_code
_entity_poly.pdbx_strand_id
1 'polypeptide(L)'
;MKELPLGVNDYKDIIKGNFIYVDKTKYIYELVRREKGIYFLSHPRRFGKSLLLSTLNCLFRGKKELFKDTWIHDKWDWQEYPVIRIDLTDALTRNIDVFRKDLIQIVRKQSIDLGVSLDEKEEPRTEINEYVTRKAYTMVMSIFR
;
A
#
# COMPACT_ATOMS: atom_id res chain seq x y z
N MET A 1 -29.18 -3.08 9.76
CA MET A 1 -28.00 -2.61 10.51
C MET A 1 -26.79 -3.29 9.89
N LYS A 2 -25.69 -2.57 9.60
CA LYS A 2 -24.48 -3.19 9.03
C LYS A 2 -23.73 -3.99 10.10
N GLU A 3 -23.04 -5.06 9.72
CA GLU A 3 -22.26 -5.88 10.65
C GLU A 3 -20.89 -5.26 10.95
N LEU A 4 -20.32 -5.58 12.11
CA LEU A 4 -18.94 -5.21 12.45
C LEU A 4 -17.95 -6.07 11.66
N PRO A 5 -16.87 -5.50 11.11
CA PRO A 5 -15.85 -6.23 10.36
C PRO A 5 -14.91 -7.02 11.28
N LEU A 6 -15.44 -8.03 11.99
CA LEU A 6 -14.65 -8.83 12.92
C LEU A 6 -13.63 -9.67 12.14
N GLY A 7 -12.35 -9.37 12.33
CA GLY A 7 -11.24 -10.05 11.66
C GLY A 7 -10.94 -9.57 10.23
N VAL A 8 -11.78 -8.70 9.65
CA VAL A 8 -11.56 -8.13 8.32
C VAL A 8 -10.78 -6.82 8.45
N ASN A 9 -9.57 -6.80 7.89
CA ASN A 9 -8.67 -5.63 7.95
C ASN A 9 -8.37 -5.03 6.58
N ASP A 10 -8.97 -5.57 5.52
CA ASP A 10 -8.84 -5.02 4.18
C ASP A 10 -9.99 -4.05 3.88
N TYR A 11 -9.65 -2.85 3.43
CA TYR A 11 -10.62 -1.79 3.18
C TYR A 11 -11.59 -2.18 2.05
N LYS A 12 -11.10 -2.78 0.97
CA LYS A 12 -11.93 -3.20 -0.16
C LYS A 12 -12.92 -4.27 0.29
N ASP A 13 -12.49 -5.23 1.10
CA ASP A 13 -13.36 -6.28 1.61
C ASP A 13 -14.42 -5.73 2.57
N ILE A 14 -14.07 -4.75 3.41
CA ILE A 14 -15.03 -4.05 4.28
C ILE A 14 -16.13 -3.37 3.46
N ILE A 15 -15.75 -2.60 2.43
CA ILE A 15 -16.71 -1.85 1.61
C ILE A 15 -17.56 -2.81 0.76
N LYS A 16 -16.94 -3.77 0.09
CA LYS A 16 -17.66 -4.74 -0.77
C LYS A 16 -18.54 -5.70 0.03
N GLY A 17 -18.11 -6.07 1.23
CA GLY A 17 -18.89 -6.88 2.17
C GLY A 17 -19.99 -6.12 2.90
N ASN A 18 -20.15 -4.82 2.64
CA ASN A 18 -21.14 -3.95 3.28
C ASN A 18 -21.04 -3.94 4.82
N PHE A 19 -19.82 -4.05 5.35
CA PHE A 19 -19.54 -3.94 6.77
C PHE A 19 -19.53 -2.47 7.24
N ILE A 20 -19.58 -2.27 8.57
CA ILE A 20 -19.37 -0.94 9.16
C ILE A 20 -17.93 -0.50 8.92
N TYR A 21 -17.76 0.67 8.32
CA TYR A 21 -16.49 1.38 8.21
C TYR A 21 -16.61 2.75 8.89
N VAL A 22 -15.68 3.05 9.81
CA VAL A 22 -15.58 4.39 10.40
C VAL A 22 -14.71 5.24 9.48
N ASP A 23 -15.33 6.23 8.86
CA ASP A 23 -14.63 7.10 7.92
C ASP A 23 -13.55 7.95 8.60
N LYS A 24 -12.29 7.69 8.24
CA LYS A 24 -11.11 8.46 8.68
C LYS A 24 -10.43 9.20 7.53
N THR A 25 -11.08 9.27 6.37
CA THR A 25 -10.45 9.75 5.13
C THR A 25 -10.13 11.25 5.17
N LYS A 26 -10.84 12.05 6.00
CA LYS A 26 -10.44 13.42 6.31
C LYS A 26 -9.03 13.53 6.90
N TYR A 27 -8.72 12.69 7.90
CA TYR A 27 -7.40 12.71 8.53
C TYR A 27 -6.31 12.19 7.60
N ILE A 28 -6.65 11.21 6.75
CA ILE A 28 -5.76 10.74 5.68
C ILE A 28 -5.41 11.91 4.75
N TYR A 29 -6.40 12.68 4.32
CA TYR A 29 -6.21 13.82 3.44
C TYR A 29 -5.29 14.89 4.04
N GLU A 30 -5.51 15.26 5.29
CA GLU A 30 -4.66 16.20 6.02
C GLU A 30 -3.22 15.67 6.20
N LEU A 31 -3.07 14.36 6.37
CA LEU A 31 -1.76 13.70 6.50
C LEU A 31 -0.98 13.71 5.20
N VAL A 32 -1.62 13.39 4.06
CA VAL A 32 -0.94 13.29 2.76
C VAL A 32 -0.68 14.65 2.10
N ARG A 33 -1.42 15.70 2.46
CA ARG A 33 -1.20 17.05 1.95
C ARG A 33 0.10 17.71 2.41
N ARG A 34 0.74 17.19 3.46
CA ARG A 34 2.03 17.72 3.93
C ARG A 34 3.12 17.30 2.94
N GLU A 35 3.86 18.27 2.42
CA GLU A 35 4.78 18.07 1.28
C GLU A 35 5.90 17.05 1.55
N LYS A 36 6.33 16.89 2.79
CA LYS A 36 7.41 15.96 3.18
C LYS A 36 7.14 15.36 4.55
N GLY A 37 7.30 14.05 4.69
CA GLY A 37 7.21 13.40 5.98
C GLY A 37 7.36 11.89 5.90
N ILE A 38 8.10 11.31 6.86
CA ILE A 38 8.06 9.88 7.16
C ILE A 38 7.09 9.71 8.32
N TYR A 39 6.00 8.97 8.08
CA TYR A 39 4.99 8.71 9.10
C TYR A 39 5.24 7.37 9.76
N PHE A 40 5.54 7.40 11.06
CA PHE A 40 5.66 6.20 11.88
C PHE A 40 4.37 5.95 12.66
N LEU A 41 3.71 4.83 12.39
CA LEU A 41 2.49 4.41 13.08
C LEU A 41 2.85 3.52 14.28
N SER A 42 3.12 4.12 15.44
CA SER A 42 3.43 3.40 16.69
C SER A 42 2.17 2.94 17.47
N HIS A 43 2.35 2.12 18.51
CA HIS A 43 1.28 1.45 19.29
C HIS A 43 0.29 2.42 19.97
N PRO A 44 -1.03 2.07 20.03
CA PRO A 44 -1.57 0.85 20.68
C PRO A 44 -1.97 -0.31 19.73
N ARG A 45 -2.15 -1.52 20.31
CA ARG A 45 -2.66 -2.74 19.64
C ARG A 45 -4.12 -2.54 19.19
N ARG A 46 -4.52 -3.18 18.08
CA ARG A 46 -5.88 -3.12 17.49
C ARG A 46 -6.36 -1.71 17.10
N PHE A 47 -5.43 -0.77 16.90
CA PHE A 47 -5.75 0.60 16.48
C PHE A 47 -6.16 0.73 15.00
N GLY A 48 -6.16 -0.37 14.24
CA GLY A 48 -6.55 -0.36 12.82
C GLY A 48 -5.46 0.11 11.86
N LYS A 49 -4.17 -0.12 12.18
CA LYS A 49 -3.05 0.24 11.30
C LYS A 49 -3.11 -0.48 9.95
N SER A 50 -3.36 -1.79 9.96
CA SER A 50 -3.50 -2.59 8.73
C SER A 50 -4.66 -2.08 7.87
N LEU A 51 -5.79 -1.74 8.49
CA LEU A 51 -6.92 -1.12 7.79
C LEU A 51 -6.55 0.23 7.19
N LEU A 52 -5.86 1.09 7.94
CA LEU A 52 -5.38 2.37 7.44
C LEU A 52 -4.45 2.21 6.22
N LEU A 53 -3.49 1.28 6.29
CA LEU A 53 -2.58 0.98 5.17
C LEU A 53 -3.35 0.42 3.95
N SER A 54 -4.35 -0.43 4.15
CA SER A 54 -5.22 -0.91 3.07
C SER A 54 -6.07 0.22 2.46
N THR A 55 -6.61 1.12 3.28
CA THR A 55 -7.31 2.33 2.81
C THR A 55 -6.39 3.21 1.98
N LEU A 56 -5.18 3.52 2.46
CA LEU A 56 -4.19 4.30 1.71
C LEU A 56 -3.82 3.61 0.39
N ASN A 57 -3.59 2.29 0.40
CA ASN A 57 -3.31 1.54 -0.81
C ASN A 57 -4.45 1.64 -1.85
N CYS A 58 -5.71 1.57 -1.42
CA CYS A 58 -6.86 1.75 -2.31
C CYS A 58 -6.97 3.19 -2.83
N LEU A 59 -6.73 4.17 -1.97
CA LEU A 59 -6.79 5.60 -2.29
C LEU A 59 -5.75 5.99 -3.35
N PHE A 60 -4.47 5.66 -3.10
CA PHE A 60 -3.38 5.96 -4.03
C PHE A 60 -3.46 5.16 -5.33
N ARG A 61 -4.11 4.00 -5.34
CA ARG A 61 -4.42 3.23 -6.57
C ARG A 61 -5.70 3.69 -7.28
N GLY A 62 -6.23 4.87 -6.93
CA GLY A 62 -7.36 5.48 -7.64
C GLY A 62 -8.66 4.67 -7.62
N LYS A 63 -8.89 3.82 -6.61
CA LYS A 63 -10.10 2.97 -6.50
C LYS A 63 -11.35 3.74 -6.08
N LYS A 64 -11.72 4.76 -6.87
CA LYS A 64 -12.76 5.76 -6.60
C LYS A 64 -14.07 5.15 -6.15
N GLU A 65 -14.47 4.04 -6.76
CA GLU A 65 -15.73 3.35 -6.45
C GLU A 65 -15.84 2.91 -4.99
N LEU A 66 -14.72 2.61 -4.33
CA LEU A 66 -14.70 2.19 -2.93
C LEU A 66 -14.97 3.34 -1.95
N PHE A 67 -14.81 4.59 -2.39
CA PHE A 67 -14.84 5.78 -1.56
C PHE A 67 -16.13 6.61 -1.71
N LYS A 68 -17.12 6.15 -2.48
CA LYS A 68 -18.35 6.88 -2.83
C LYS A 68 -19.04 7.58 -1.65
N ASP A 69 -19.09 6.90 -0.50
CA ASP A 69 -19.79 7.37 0.70
C ASP A 69 -18.83 7.89 1.79
N THR A 70 -17.60 8.26 1.42
CA THR A 70 -16.58 8.79 2.35
C THR A 70 -16.32 10.27 2.09
N TRP A 71 -15.83 10.98 3.11
CA TRP A 71 -15.51 12.40 3.07
C TRP A 71 -14.54 12.78 1.95
N ILE A 72 -13.58 11.90 1.60
CA ILE A 72 -12.55 12.20 0.60
C ILE A 72 -13.04 12.10 -0.85
N HIS A 73 -14.26 11.57 -1.09
CA HIS A 73 -14.76 11.22 -2.42
C HIS A 73 -14.63 12.37 -3.45
N ASP A 74 -15.01 13.58 -3.06
CA ASP A 74 -15.01 14.78 -3.89
C ASP A 74 -13.78 15.69 -3.66
N LYS A 75 -12.85 15.26 -2.79
CA LYS A 75 -11.65 16.04 -2.41
C LYS A 75 -10.34 15.48 -2.97
N TRP A 76 -10.39 14.31 -3.59
CA TRP A 76 -9.24 13.63 -4.20
C TRP A 76 -9.26 13.75 -5.72
N ASP A 77 -8.08 13.82 -6.34
CA ASP A 77 -7.90 13.90 -7.79
C ASP A 77 -8.17 12.57 -8.52
N TRP A 78 -8.19 11.46 -7.77
CA TRP A 78 -8.31 10.10 -8.28
C TRP A 78 -7.22 9.73 -9.30
N GLN A 79 -6.09 10.43 -9.24
CA GLN A 79 -4.91 10.02 -9.96
C GLN A 79 -4.41 8.69 -9.40
N GLU A 80 -4.06 7.77 -10.28
CA GLU A 80 -3.43 6.52 -9.90
C GLU A 80 -1.92 6.78 -9.67
N TYR A 81 -1.40 6.28 -8.54
CA TYR A 81 -0.01 6.37 -8.14
C TYR A 81 0.63 4.97 -8.02
N PRO A 82 1.94 4.83 -8.25
CA PRO A 82 2.61 3.55 -8.16
C PRO A 82 2.81 3.21 -6.68
N VAL A 83 1.97 2.34 -6.14
CA VAL A 83 2.06 1.90 -4.74
C VAL A 83 2.89 0.62 -4.63
N ILE A 84 3.98 0.70 -3.89
CA ILE A 84 4.79 -0.44 -3.46
C ILE A 84 4.51 -0.72 -1.99
N ARG A 85 4.08 -1.95 -1.70
CA ARG A 85 3.73 -2.37 -0.33
C ARG A 85 4.60 -3.56 0.06
N ILE A 86 5.69 -3.32 0.76
CA ILE A 86 6.58 -4.38 1.26
C ILE A 86 6.01 -4.91 2.58
N ASP A 87 5.77 -6.22 2.65
CA ASP A 87 5.38 -6.92 3.87
C ASP A 87 6.54 -7.79 4.32
N LEU A 88 7.01 -7.57 5.55
CA LEU A 88 8.14 -8.28 6.15
C LEU A 88 7.71 -9.25 7.26
N THR A 89 6.41 -9.51 7.39
CA THR A 89 5.86 -10.36 8.47
C THR A 89 6.46 -11.76 8.47
N ASP A 90 6.72 -12.32 7.28
CA ASP A 90 7.26 -13.68 7.11
C ASP A 90 8.79 -13.71 6.88
N ALA A 91 9.48 -12.58 6.96
CA ALA A 91 10.93 -12.52 6.70
C ALA A 91 11.72 -13.22 7.82
N LEU A 92 12.62 -14.15 7.46
CA LEU A 92 13.46 -14.82 8.45
C LEU A 92 14.56 -13.88 8.93
N THR A 93 14.59 -13.63 10.24
CA THR A 93 15.54 -12.71 10.90
C THR A 93 16.68 -13.44 11.61
N ARG A 94 16.96 -14.70 11.22
CA ARG A 94 17.96 -15.56 11.88
C ARG A 94 19.37 -14.98 11.84
N ASN A 95 19.76 -14.39 10.71
CA ASN A 95 20.99 -13.63 10.53
C ASN A 95 20.85 -12.66 9.35
N ILE A 96 21.82 -11.76 9.20
CA ILE A 96 21.78 -10.70 8.19
C ILE A 96 21.79 -11.23 6.76
N ASP A 97 22.52 -12.30 6.47
CA ASP A 97 22.65 -12.84 5.11
C ASP A 97 21.38 -13.57 4.68
N VAL A 98 20.74 -14.30 5.60
CA VAL A 98 19.42 -14.89 5.38
C VAL A 98 18.38 -13.80 5.16
N PHE A 99 18.37 -12.77 6.01
CA PHE A 99 17.43 -11.65 5.87
C PHE A 99 17.61 -10.91 4.54
N ARG A 100 18.84 -10.68 4.09
CA ARG A 100 19.12 -10.06 2.78
C ARG A 100 18.53 -10.88 1.64
N LYS A 101 18.72 -12.19 1.65
CA LYS A 101 18.17 -13.11 0.63
C LYS A 101 16.65 -13.11 0.65
N ASP A 102 16.04 -13.20 1.83
CA ASP A 102 14.58 -13.17 1.98
C ASP A 102 13.99 -11.83 1.52
N LEU A 103 14.64 -10.71 1.84
CA LEU A 103 14.19 -9.39 1.42
C LEU A 103 14.19 -9.26 -0.11
N ILE A 104 15.24 -9.76 -0.78
CA ILE A 104 15.29 -9.81 -2.25
C ILE A 104 14.13 -10.66 -2.79
N GLN A 105 13.88 -11.83 -2.20
CA GLN A 105 12.78 -12.71 -2.63
C GLN A 105 11.40 -12.06 -2.45
N ILE A 106 11.18 -11.35 -1.33
CA ILE A 106 9.94 -10.61 -1.07
C ILE A 106 9.72 -9.55 -2.14
N VAL A 107 10.75 -8.76 -2.46
CA VAL A 107 10.68 -7.70 -3.48
C VAL A 107 10.41 -8.29 -4.86
N ARG A 108 11.10 -9.37 -5.25
CA ARG A 108 10.91 -10.05 -6.54
C ARG A 108 9.52 -10.64 -6.70
N LYS A 109 9.01 -11.30 -5.66
CA LYS A 109 7.65 -11.86 -5.68
C LYS A 109 6.63 -10.74 -5.95
N GLN A 110 6.77 -9.61 -5.25
CA GLN A 110 5.90 -8.46 -5.44
C GLN A 110 6.08 -7.76 -6.80
N SER A 111 7.28 -7.76 -7.36
CA SER A 111 7.52 -7.16 -8.68
C SER A 111 6.80 -7.95 -9.76
N ILE A 112 6.88 -9.28 -9.71
CA ILE A 112 6.17 -10.20 -10.62
C ILE A 112 4.65 -10.00 -10.52
N ASP A 113 4.11 -9.99 -9.30
CA ASP A 113 2.67 -9.78 -9.05
C ASP A 113 2.16 -8.44 -9.61
N LEU A 114 3.05 -7.46 -9.78
CA LEU A 114 2.74 -6.13 -10.31
C LEU A 114 3.21 -5.89 -11.75
N GLY A 115 3.62 -6.96 -12.45
CA GLY A 115 4.01 -6.93 -13.86
C GLY A 115 5.35 -6.23 -14.12
N VAL A 116 6.22 -6.15 -13.11
CA VAL A 116 7.54 -5.53 -13.20
C VAL A 116 8.60 -6.63 -13.22
N SER A 117 9.22 -6.81 -14.38
CA SER A 117 10.45 -7.61 -14.50
C SER A 117 11.59 -6.85 -13.82
N LEU A 118 12.47 -7.55 -13.10
CA LEU A 118 13.68 -7.01 -12.47
C LEU A 118 14.88 -7.85 -12.93
N ASP A 119 16.03 -7.21 -13.07
CA ASP A 119 17.28 -7.94 -13.29
C ASP A 119 17.73 -8.58 -11.97
N GLU A 120 18.39 -9.73 -12.03
CA GLU A 120 18.91 -10.34 -10.80
C GLU A 120 20.04 -9.48 -10.19
N LYS A 121 19.78 -8.93 -8.99
CA LYS A 121 20.79 -8.28 -8.14
C LYS A 121 21.08 -9.09 -6.88
N GLU A 122 22.27 -8.88 -6.31
CA GLU A 122 22.70 -9.53 -5.06
C GLU A 122 22.41 -8.68 -3.81
N GLU A 123 22.14 -7.37 -3.99
CA GLU A 123 21.95 -6.42 -2.90
C GLU A 123 20.49 -5.93 -2.80
N PRO A 124 19.85 -5.98 -1.62
CA PRO A 124 18.46 -5.55 -1.46
C PRO A 124 18.22 -4.09 -1.86
N ARG A 125 19.20 -3.22 -1.59
CA ARG A 125 19.10 -1.79 -1.95
C ARG A 125 18.94 -1.61 -3.46
N THR A 126 19.75 -2.31 -4.25
CA THR A 126 19.71 -2.19 -5.72
C THR A 126 18.42 -2.76 -6.27
N GLU A 127 17.96 -3.90 -5.73
CA GLU A 127 16.71 -4.53 -6.13
C GLU A 127 15.49 -3.62 -5.87
N ILE A 128 15.41 -3.02 -4.67
CA ILE A 128 14.34 -2.09 -4.30
C ILE A 128 14.38 -0.83 -5.18
N ASN A 129 15.56 -0.26 -5.42
CA ASN A 129 15.70 0.94 -6.25
C ASN A 129 15.25 0.69 -7.69
N GLU A 130 15.63 -0.45 -8.25
CA GLU A 130 15.19 -0.85 -9.58
C GLU A 130 13.69 -1.04 -9.64
N TYR A 131 13.11 -1.70 -8.62
CA TYR A 131 11.67 -1.90 -8.53
C TYR A 131 10.88 -0.59 -8.47
N VAL A 132 11.29 0.33 -7.60
CA VAL A 132 10.70 1.67 -7.50
C VAL A 132 10.79 2.40 -8.84
N THR A 133 11.95 2.37 -9.47
CA THR A 133 12.22 3.06 -10.74
C THR A 133 11.35 2.48 -11.86
N ARG A 134 11.39 1.17 -12.09
CA ARG A 134 10.60 0.52 -13.15
C ARG A 134 9.11 0.70 -12.92
N LYS A 135 8.62 0.59 -11.68
CA LYS A 135 7.19 0.79 -11.39
C LYS A 135 6.73 2.23 -11.67
N ALA A 136 7.56 3.21 -11.33
CA ALA A 136 7.28 4.61 -11.66
C ALA A 136 7.22 4.82 -13.18
N TYR A 137 8.20 4.28 -13.93
CA TYR A 137 8.21 4.38 -15.39
C TYR A 137 7.01 3.71 -16.06
N THR A 138 6.62 2.49 -15.64
CA THR A 138 5.47 1.78 -16.21
C THR A 138 4.20 2.62 -16.13
N MET A 139 4.00 3.34 -15.01
CA MET A 139 2.85 4.20 -14.82
C MET A 139 2.91 5.49 -15.65
N VAL A 140 4.08 6.13 -15.73
CA VAL A 140 4.27 7.31 -16.59
C VAL A 140 3.98 6.94 -18.05
N MET A 141 4.49 5.80 -18.52
CA MET A 141 4.28 5.33 -19.89
C MET A 141 2.83 4.93 -20.18
N SER A 142 2.04 4.52 -19.18
CA SER A 142 0.60 4.28 -19.37
C SER A 142 -0.24 5.54 -19.46
N ILE A 143 0.26 6.69 -18.98
CA ILE A 143 -0.43 7.99 -19.08
C ILE A 143 -0.25 8.60 -20.48
N PHE A 144 0.86 8.29 -21.17
CA PHE A 144 1.17 8.80 -22.52
C PHE A 144 0.72 7.88 -23.67
N ARG A 145 -0.01 6.80 -23.38
CA ARG A 145 -0.64 5.92 -24.38
C ARG A 145 -2.13 6.17 -24.44
#